data_AF-A0A1R0L7Z3-F1
#
_entry.id   AF-A0A1R0L7Z3-F1
#
_cell.length_a   1.000
_cell.length_b   1.000
_cell.length_c   1.000
_cell.angle_alpha   90.00
_cell.angle_beta   90.00
_cell.angle_gamma   90.00
#
_symmetry.space_group_name_H-M   'P 1'
#
loop_
_entity.id
_entity.type
_entity.pdbx_description
1 polymer ?
#
loop_
_entity_poly.entity_id
_entity_poly.type
_entity_poly.pdbx_seq_one_letter_code
_entity_poly.pdbx_strand_id
1 'polypeptide(L)'
;MPGGDFRRTRAANLRLGAAVAEVEGLYSALLRARSPERRRRLQTELARAAGRLADVAAVPPEPRSSSVGVRRSRWGRRRALAERGAAWITARFGPNTH
;
A
#
# COMPACT_ATOMS: atom_id res chain seq x y z
N MET A 1 5.29 22.22 -1.36
CA MET A 1 6.05 21.33 -2.26
C MET A 1 5.46 19.91 -2.20
N PRO A 2 4.71 19.43 -3.21
CA PRO A 2 3.96 18.17 -3.11
C PRO A 2 4.73 16.89 -3.51
N GLY A 3 5.99 16.99 -3.93
CA GLY A 3 6.80 15.84 -4.39
C GLY A 3 7.39 14.96 -3.26
N GLY A 4 7.47 15.48 -2.04
CA GLY A 4 8.06 14.78 -0.90
C GLY A 4 7.19 13.61 -0.40
N ASP A 5 5.87 13.79 -0.40
CA ASP A 5 4.96 12.83 0.21
C ASP A 5 4.78 11.59 -0.68
N PHE A 6 4.70 11.76 -2.00
CA PHE A 6 4.70 10.62 -2.93
C PHE A 6 5.98 9.80 -2.86
N ARG A 7 7.14 10.45 -2.70
CA ARG A 7 8.43 9.75 -2.53
C ARG A 7 8.46 8.97 -1.22
N ARG A 8 7.95 9.55 -0.13
CA ARG A 8 7.81 8.88 1.18
C ARG A 8 6.86 7.69 1.13
N THR A 9 5.66 7.86 0.58
CA THR A 9 4.69 6.74 0.44
C THR A 9 5.25 5.64 -0.45
N ARG A 10 5.92 5.98 -1.56
CA ARG A 10 6.56 4.98 -2.43
C ARG A 10 7.67 4.23 -1.68
N ALA A 11 8.51 4.92 -0.93
CA ALA A 11 9.55 4.28 -0.13
C ALA A 11 8.96 3.36 0.95
N ALA A 12 7.89 3.77 1.62
CA ALA A 12 7.18 2.94 2.60
C ALA A 12 6.59 1.68 1.96
N ASN A 13 5.92 1.81 0.80
CA ASN A 13 5.37 0.66 0.08
C ASN A 13 6.47 -0.31 -0.39
N LEU A 14 7.63 0.20 -0.84
CA LEU A 14 8.76 -0.65 -1.21
C LEU A 14 9.34 -1.40 0.00
N ARG A 15 9.44 -0.75 1.16
CA ARG A 15 9.89 -1.39 2.40
C ARG A 15 8.92 -2.48 2.85
N LEU A 16 7.62 -2.22 2.77
CA LEU A 16 6.59 -3.22 3.08
C LEU A 16 6.68 -4.41 2.12
N GLY A 17 6.77 -4.16 0.81
CA GLY A 17 6.91 -5.22 -0.20
C GLY A 17 8.17 -6.05 0.00
N ALA A 18 9.30 -5.42 0.34
CA ALA A 18 10.54 -6.13 0.64
C ALA A 18 10.42 -7.03 1.88
N ALA A 19 9.79 -6.53 2.95
CA ALA A 19 9.56 -7.32 4.17
C ALA A 19 8.65 -8.53 3.91
N VAL A 20 7.60 -8.38 3.10
CA VAL A 20 6.73 -9.50 2.68
C VAL A 20 7.53 -10.54 1.87
N ALA A 21 8.31 -10.09 0.88
CA ALA A 21 9.12 -10.99 0.05
C ALA A 21 10.17 -11.77 0.87
N GLU A 22 10.73 -11.14 1.91
CA GLU A 22 11.66 -11.81 2.83
C GLU A 22 10.97 -12.93 3.62
N VAL A 23 9.78 -12.68 4.17
CA VAL A 23 8.97 -13.69 4.89
C VAL A 23 8.60 -14.85 3.97
N GLU A 24 8.14 -14.57 2.76
CA GLU A 24 7.78 -15.59 1.76
C GLU A 24 8.99 -16.45 1.36
N GLY A 25 10.15 -15.82 1.17
CA GLY A 25 11.40 -16.51 0.86
C GLY A 25 11.86 -17.44 1.98
N LEU A 26 11.82 -16.97 3.23
CA LEU A 26 12.17 -17.77 4.40
C LEU A 26 11.19 -18.93 4.62
N TYR A 27 9.89 -18.69 4.46
CA TYR A 27 8.87 -19.73 4.54
C TYR A 27 9.07 -20.81 3.46
N SER A 28 9.33 -20.39 2.22
CA SER A 28 9.63 -21.31 1.11
C SER A 28 10.91 -22.12 1.37
N ALA A 29 11.95 -21.49 1.92
CA ALA A 29 13.17 -22.19 2.31
C ALA A 29 12.92 -23.19 3.45
N LEU A 30 12.06 -22.83 4.41
CA LEU A 30 11.66 -23.70 5.52
C LEU A 30 10.94 -24.95 5.02
N LEU A 31 10.01 -24.82 4.07
CA LEU A 31 9.29 -25.95 3.46
C LEU A 31 10.23 -26.92 2.73
N ARG A 32 11.37 -26.44 2.22
CA ARG A 32 12.36 -27.24 1.50
C ARG A 32 13.49 -27.77 2.40
N ALA A 33 13.55 -27.37 3.66
CA ALA A 33 14.62 -27.76 4.57
C ALA A 33 14.46 -29.22 5.02
N ARG A 34 15.47 -30.06 4.72
CA ARG A 34 15.47 -31.47 5.11
C ARG A 34 16.16 -31.75 6.45
N SER A 35 17.07 -30.87 6.90
CA SER A 35 17.76 -31.05 8.19
C SER A 35 17.05 -30.32 9.33
N PRO A 36 16.95 -30.94 10.52
CA PRO A 36 16.26 -30.35 11.66
C PRO A 36 16.97 -29.09 12.19
N GLU A 37 18.30 -29.02 12.14
CA GLU A 37 19.08 -27.86 12.56
C GLU A 37 18.80 -26.66 11.64
N ARG A 38 18.79 -26.89 10.33
CA ARG A 38 18.48 -25.85 9.34
C ARG A 38 17.04 -25.38 9.48
N ARG A 39 16.11 -26.31 9.72
CA ARG A 39 14.70 -26.00 9.96
C ARG A 39 14.52 -25.10 11.19
N ARG A 40 15.19 -25.41 12.32
CA ARG A 40 15.18 -24.57 13.53
C ARG A 40 15.74 -23.17 13.25
N ARG A 41 16.88 -23.06 12.57
CA ARG A 41 17.45 -21.76 12.19
C ARG A 41 16.49 -20.93 11.32
N LEU A 42 15.88 -21.56 10.31
CA LEU A 42 14.90 -20.90 9.44
C LEU A 42 13.64 -20.45 10.19
N GLN A 43 13.17 -21.21 11.19
CA GLN A 43 12.07 -20.78 12.06
C GLN A 43 12.45 -19.54 12.88
N THR A 44 13.66 -19.48 13.43
CA THR A 44 14.13 -18.30 14.16
C THR A 44 14.23 -17.07 13.24
N GLU A 45 14.77 -17.24 12.03
CA GLU A 45 14.85 -16.16 11.05
C GLU A 45 13.45 -15.71 10.59
N LEU A 46 12.52 -16.65 10.37
CA LEU A 46 11.14 -16.35 10.01
C LEU A 46 10.43 -15.55 11.11
N ALA A 47 10.61 -15.91 12.38
CA ALA A 47 10.05 -15.16 13.51
C ALA A 47 10.60 -13.73 13.58
N ARG A 48 11.91 -13.55 13.34
CA ARG A 48 12.54 -12.22 13.28
C ARG A 48 12.02 -11.39 12.11
N ALA A 49 11.87 -11.99 10.93
CA ALA A 49 11.34 -11.32 9.75
C ALA A 49 9.87 -10.93 9.92
N ALA A 50 9.05 -11.80 10.53
CA ALA A 50 7.67 -11.49 10.89
C ALA A 50 7.58 -10.30 11.86
N GLY A 51 8.47 -10.22 12.86
CA GLY A 51 8.59 -9.06 13.74
C GLY A 51 8.88 -7.76 12.98
N ARG A 52 9.89 -7.77 12.09
CA ARG A 52 10.21 -6.61 11.23
C ARG A 52 9.04 -6.20 10.35
N LEU A 53 8.31 -7.17 9.78
CA LEU A 53 7.12 -6.90 8.97
C LEU A 53 6.04 -6.21 9.81
N ALA A 54 5.80 -6.69 11.03
CA ALA A 54 4.85 -6.06 11.94
C ALA A 54 5.25 -4.61 12.25
N ASP A 55 6.53 -4.34 12.51
CA ASP A 55 7.03 -2.98 12.76
C ASP A 55 6.82 -2.06 11.55
N VAL A 56 7.07 -2.55 10.33
CA VAL A 56 6.86 -1.78 9.10
C VAL A 56 5.37 -1.54 8.84
N ALA A 57 4.51 -2.51 9.13
CA ALA A 57 3.07 -2.41 8.93
C ALA A 57 2.38 -1.54 10.00
N ALA A 58 2.95 -1.46 11.20
CA ALA A 58 2.43 -0.66 12.30
C ALA A 58 2.61 0.85 12.10
N VAL A 59 3.44 1.29 11.14
CA VAL A 59 3.61 2.71 10.81
C VAL A 59 2.31 3.21 10.17
N PRO A 60 1.52 4.07 10.83
CA PRO A 60 0.31 4.61 10.23
C PRO A 60 0.70 5.42 8.99
N PRO A 61 -0.07 5.32 7.88
CA PRO A 61 0.11 6.22 6.76
C PRO A 61 -0.07 7.64 7.30
N GLU A 62 0.97 8.46 7.21
CA GLU A 62 0.94 9.86 7.66
C GLU A 62 -0.37 10.50 7.16
N PRO A 63 -1.15 11.17 8.03
CA PRO A 63 -2.36 11.84 7.59
C PRO A 63 -1.94 12.82 6.50
N ARG A 64 -2.40 12.55 5.27
CA ARG A 64 -2.14 13.39 4.10
C ARG A 64 -2.53 14.81 4.48
N SER A 65 -1.53 15.68 4.68
CA SER A 65 -1.79 17.09 4.94
C SER A 65 -2.71 17.59 3.82
N SER A 66 -3.80 18.19 4.24
CA SER A 66 -5.02 18.38 3.47
C SER A 66 -4.87 19.35 2.28
N SER A 67 -5.64 18.99 1.25
CA SER A 67 -6.52 19.85 0.43
C SER A 67 -6.00 20.81 -0.65
N VAL A 68 -4.74 21.25 -0.75
CA VAL A 68 -4.40 22.28 -1.78
C VAL A 68 -3.80 21.72 -3.09
N GLY A 69 -3.11 20.57 -3.05
CA GLY A 69 -2.40 20.03 -4.22
C GLY A 69 -3.27 19.25 -5.23
N VAL A 70 -4.43 18.76 -4.82
CA VAL A 70 -5.26 17.85 -5.65
C VAL A 70 -5.86 18.56 -6.87
N ARG A 71 -6.09 19.87 -6.80
CA ARG A 71 -6.67 20.66 -7.90
C ARG A 71 -5.70 20.91 -9.07
N ARG A 72 -4.38 20.75 -8.89
CA ARG A 72 -3.38 20.97 -9.98
C ARG A 72 -2.78 19.69 -10.58
N SER A 73 -3.11 18.53 -10.05
CA SER A 73 -2.69 17.24 -10.62
C SER A 73 -3.48 16.91 -11.90
N ARG A 74 -2.81 16.39 -12.94
CA ARG A 74 -3.47 15.87 -14.16
C ARG A 74 -4.53 14.80 -13.81
N TRP A 75 -4.25 13.97 -12.81
CA TRP A 75 -5.20 12.98 -12.29
C TRP A 75 -6.37 13.63 -11.54
N GLY A 76 -6.12 14.67 -10.75
CA GLY A 76 -7.18 15.44 -10.09
C GLY A 76 -8.12 16.13 -11.07
N ARG A 77 -7.58 16.68 -12.18
CA ARG A 77 -8.38 17.26 -13.27
C ARG A 77 -9.23 16.21 -13.99
N ARG A 78 -8.65 15.04 -14.31
CA ARG A 78 -9.39 13.92 -14.93
C ARG A 78 -10.52 13.43 -14.03
N ARG A 79 -10.25 13.28 -12.73
CA ARG A 79 -11.24 12.85 -11.75
C ARG A 79 -12.37 13.88 -11.59
N ALA A 80 -12.04 15.16 -11.47
CA ALA A 80 -13.04 16.23 -11.39
C ALA A 80 -13.91 16.32 -12.65
N LEU A 81 -13.34 16.08 -13.84
CA LEU A 81 -14.11 16.00 -15.08
C LEU A 81 -15.03 14.77 -15.12
N ALA A 82 -14.54 13.62 -14.66
CA ALA A 82 -15.36 12.40 -14.57
C ALA A 82 -16.51 12.53 -13.57
N GLU A 83 -16.25 13.10 -12.39
CA GLU A 83 -17.26 13.39 -11.37
C GLU A 83 -18.31 14.37 -11.88
N ARG A 84 -17.90 15.41 -12.62
CA ARG A 84 -18.82 16.37 -13.23
C ARG A 84 -19.65 15.76 -14.36
N GLY A 85 -19.06 14.87 -15.17
CA GLY A 85 -19.77 14.12 -16.19
C GLY A 85 -20.81 13.15 -15.58
N ALA A 86 -20.43 12.42 -14.54
CA ALA A 86 -21.34 11.55 -13.80
C ALA A 86 -22.50 12.36 -13.20
N ALA A 87 -22.23 13.51 -12.58
CA ALA A 87 -23.27 14.38 -12.05
C ALA A 87 -24.24 14.88 -13.13
N TRP A 88 -23.74 15.23 -14.32
CA TRP A 88 -24.61 15.62 -15.44
C TRP A 88 -25.48 14.47 -15.95
N ILE A 89 -24.91 13.27 -16.09
CA ILE A 89 -25.67 12.07 -16.52
C ILE A 89 -26.75 11.74 -15.49
N THR A 90 -26.41 11.73 -14.20
CA THR A 90 -27.37 11.47 -13.12
C THR A 90 -28.43 12.56 -13.04
N ALA A 91 -28.10 13.84 -13.25
CA ALA A 91 -29.11 14.90 -13.28
C ALA A 91 -30.05 14.80 -14.50
N ARG A 92 -29.56 14.25 -15.62
CA ARG A 92 -30.32 14.17 -16.87
C ARG A 92 -31.13 12.87 -17.01
N PHE A 93 -30.64 11.78 -16.44
CA PHE A 93 -31.20 10.43 -16.61
C PHE A 93 -31.37 9.67 -15.30
N GLY A 94 -31.06 10.29 -14.16
CA GLY A 94 -31.33 9.72 -12.85
C GLY A 94 -32.82 9.51 -12.68
N PRO A 95 -33.21 8.48 -11.90
CA PRO A 95 -34.63 8.19 -11.69
C PRO A 95 -35.30 9.41 -11.05
N ASN A 96 -36.32 9.95 -11.71
CA ASN A 96 -37.28 10.84 -11.08
C ASN A 96 -37.99 10.03 -9.99
N THR A 97 -37.50 10.11 -8.76
CA THR A 97 -38.27 9.70 -7.60
C THR A 97 -39.33 10.76 -7.37
N HIS A 98 -40.51 10.54 -7.97
CA HIS A 98 -41.78 11.06 -7.47
C HIS A 98 -42.16 10.34 -6.18
#